data_AF-A0A7V6TZJ7-F1
#
_entry.id   AF-A0A7V6TZJ7-F1
#
_cell.length_a   1.000
_cell.length_b   1.000
_cell.length_c   1.000
_cell.angle_alpha   90.00
_cell.angle_beta   90.00
_cell.angle_gamma   90.00
#
_symmetry.space_group_name_H-M   'P 1'
#
loop_
_entity.id
_entity.type
_entity.pdbx_description
1 polymer ?
#
loop_
_entity_poly.entity_id
_entity_poly.type
_entity_poly.pdbx_seq_one_letter_code
_entity_poly.pdbx_strand_id
1 'polypeptide(L)'
;MSNDILSRDFRETPFWSDGMVTVAAPELPRRVDVAIVGAGLTGLSAAHRLASAGRDVVVLDAAEPGMAASSLNAGMLGKAGRQSLLLLSKAVGEEKAVAFFQEQNAIFQESVSRIKDEQLDCDFRMSGRFIGALSQKHYDGLAREYEARGKLLGEDYQLVPGSAAGEMASECYFGGVVVRENAALNPAKYTRAMLERAQ
;
A
#
# COMPACT_ATOMS: atom_id res chain seq x y z
N MET A 1 -3.47 -24.26 36.32
CA MET A 1 -2.90 -23.62 35.12
C MET A 1 -4.04 -22.93 34.42
N SER A 2 -3.94 -21.63 34.13
CA SER A 2 -5.00 -20.93 33.40
C SER A 2 -5.10 -21.56 32.01
N ASN A 3 -6.30 -21.99 31.63
CA ASN A 3 -6.55 -22.75 30.39
C ASN A 3 -6.75 -21.82 29.19
N ASP A 4 -6.29 -20.57 29.32
CA ASP A 4 -6.51 -19.51 28.36
C ASP A 4 -5.34 -19.45 27.38
N ILE A 5 -5.63 -19.71 26.11
CA ILE A 5 -4.65 -19.66 25.02
C ILE A 5 -4.34 -18.22 24.57
N LEU A 6 -5.14 -17.24 25.05
CA LEU A 6 -5.06 -15.85 24.64
C LEU A 6 -4.29 -15.02 25.68
N SER A 7 -3.63 -13.97 25.22
CA SER A 7 -3.01 -12.98 26.10
C SER A 7 -4.10 -12.18 26.84
N ARG A 8 -3.76 -11.64 28.01
CA ARG A 8 -4.72 -10.89 28.86
C ARG A 8 -5.28 -9.64 28.19
N ASP A 9 -4.59 -9.13 27.18
CA ASP A 9 -4.92 -7.95 26.40
C ASP A 9 -5.51 -8.30 25.02
N PHE A 10 -5.87 -9.57 24.79
CA PHE A 10 -6.50 -9.98 23.55
C PHE A 10 -7.79 -9.20 23.30
N ARG A 11 -7.98 -8.78 22.04
CA ARG A 11 -9.18 -8.14 21.53
C ARG A 11 -9.62 -8.84 20.26
N GLU A 12 -10.93 -9.06 20.11
CA GLU A 12 -11.53 -9.59 18.88
C GLU A 12 -11.59 -8.56 17.75
N THR A 13 -11.30 -7.29 18.07
CA THR A 13 -11.25 -6.20 17.09
C THR A 13 -9.82 -5.95 16.60
N PRO A 14 -9.63 -5.69 15.29
CA PRO A 14 -8.31 -5.39 14.76
C PRO A 14 -7.72 -4.16 15.43
N PHE A 15 -6.44 -4.20 15.78
CA PHE A 15 -5.71 -3.06 16.35
C PHE A 15 -5.88 -1.77 15.52
N TRP A 16 -5.93 -1.90 14.20
CA TRP A 16 -6.11 -0.76 13.28
C TRP A 16 -7.47 -0.06 13.40
N SER A 17 -8.51 -0.75 13.89
CA SER A 17 -9.86 -0.18 13.97
C SER A 17 -10.03 0.89 15.05
N ASP A 18 -9.04 1.04 15.94
CA ASP A 18 -9.05 2.07 16.97
C ASP A 18 -9.07 3.48 16.33
N GLY A 19 -10.15 4.22 16.58
CA GLY A 19 -10.34 5.58 16.06
C GLY A 19 -11.00 5.68 14.70
N MET A 20 -11.57 4.59 14.15
CA MET A 20 -12.52 4.70 13.03
C MET A 20 -13.79 5.42 13.48
N VAL A 21 -14.25 6.34 12.64
CA VAL A 21 -15.42 7.16 12.90
C VAL A 21 -16.57 6.71 12.01
N THR A 22 -17.77 6.67 12.57
CA THR A 22 -19.00 6.56 11.80
C THR A 22 -19.29 7.91 11.18
N VAL A 23 -19.59 7.94 9.88
CA VAL A 23 -19.98 9.15 9.18
C VAL A 23 -21.50 9.18 9.07
N ALA A 24 -22.12 10.29 9.46
CA ALA A 24 -23.54 10.46 9.25
C ALA A 24 -23.84 10.47 7.74
N ALA A 25 -24.72 9.57 7.30
CA ALA A 25 -25.16 9.55 5.90
C ALA A 25 -26.03 10.79 5.62
N PRO A 26 -25.62 11.71 4.73
CA PRO A 26 -26.47 12.82 4.33
C PRO A 26 -27.66 12.32 3.51
N GLU A 27 -28.67 13.18 3.32
CA GLU A 27 -29.75 12.89 2.37
C GLU A 27 -29.18 12.71 0.96
N LEU A 28 -29.61 11.63 0.28
CA LEU A 28 -29.07 11.29 -1.02
C LEU A 28 -29.52 12.32 -2.07
N PRO A 29 -28.60 12.95 -2.83
CA PRO A 29 -28.98 13.90 -3.88
C PRO A 29 -29.74 13.18 -5.00
N ARG A 30 -30.72 13.89 -5.59
CA ARG A 30 -31.51 13.36 -6.72
C ARG A 30 -30.71 13.25 -8.03
N ARG A 31 -29.64 14.01 -8.16
CA ARG A 31 -28.78 14.10 -9.34
C ARG A 31 -27.37 14.52 -8.91
N VAL A 32 -26.36 13.93 -9.54
CA VAL A 32 -24.94 14.27 -9.44
C VAL A 32 -24.27 14.10 -10.80
N ASP A 33 -23.07 14.62 -10.98
CA ASP A 33 -22.27 14.35 -12.20
C ASP A 33 -21.75 12.91 -12.22
N VAL A 34 -21.29 12.41 -11.07
CA VAL A 34 -20.70 11.07 -10.94
C VAL A 34 -21.20 10.37 -9.67
N ALA A 35 -21.68 9.14 -9.82
CA ALA A 35 -21.95 8.23 -8.71
C ALA A 35 -20.89 7.12 -8.65
N ILE A 36 -20.25 6.98 -7.50
CA ILE A 36 -19.22 5.98 -7.22
C ILE A 36 -19.81 4.92 -6.29
N VAL A 37 -19.63 3.65 -6.63
CA VAL A 37 -20.05 2.51 -5.80
C VAL A 37 -18.83 1.94 -5.08
N GLY A 38 -18.81 2.08 -3.75
CA GLY A 38 -17.78 1.62 -2.82
C GLY A 38 -16.99 2.78 -2.20
N ALA A 39 -17.11 2.95 -0.88
CA ALA A 39 -16.35 3.87 -0.04
C ALA A 39 -15.04 3.26 0.49
N GLY A 40 -14.39 2.42 -0.33
CA GLY A 40 -13.01 1.98 -0.10
C GLY A 40 -12.00 2.99 -0.65
N LEU A 41 -10.70 2.76 -0.42
CA LEU A 41 -9.62 3.66 -0.84
C LEU A 41 -9.65 3.98 -2.35
N THR A 42 -10.01 3.01 -3.19
CA THR A 42 -10.15 3.25 -4.64
C THR A 42 -11.26 4.24 -4.94
N GLY A 43 -12.45 4.04 -4.36
CA GLY A 43 -13.60 4.91 -4.57
C GLY A 43 -13.39 6.29 -3.96
N LEU A 44 -12.83 6.37 -2.74
CA LEU A 44 -12.49 7.64 -2.09
C LEU A 44 -11.40 8.40 -2.85
N SER A 45 -10.39 7.72 -3.39
CA SER A 45 -9.36 8.36 -4.23
C SER A 45 -9.95 8.91 -5.53
N ALA A 46 -10.87 8.17 -6.16
CA ALA A 46 -11.58 8.65 -7.34
C ALA A 46 -12.49 9.84 -7.02
N ALA A 47 -13.24 9.76 -5.91
CA ALA A 47 -14.12 10.83 -5.45
C ALA A 47 -13.34 12.11 -5.19
N HIS A 48 -12.26 12.02 -4.42
CA HIS A 48 -11.38 13.14 -4.13
C HIS A 48 -10.82 13.78 -5.41
N ARG A 49 -10.36 12.98 -6.38
CA ARG A 49 -9.83 13.51 -7.64
C ARG A 49 -10.91 14.21 -8.47
N LEU A 50 -12.10 13.62 -8.57
CA LEU A 50 -13.22 14.16 -9.35
C LEU A 50 -13.80 15.43 -8.71
N ALA A 51 -13.96 15.43 -7.39
CA ALA A 51 -14.40 16.60 -6.62
C ALA A 51 -13.38 17.75 -6.76
N SER A 52 -12.08 17.45 -6.67
CA SER A 52 -11.01 18.44 -6.91
C SER A 52 -11.02 19.01 -8.34
N ALA A 53 -11.59 18.28 -9.30
CA ALA A 53 -11.81 18.75 -10.66
C ALA A 53 -13.16 19.49 -10.85
N GLY A 54 -13.86 19.80 -9.76
CA GLY A 54 -15.12 20.56 -9.76
C GLY A 54 -16.36 19.77 -10.15
N ARG A 55 -16.33 18.43 -10.02
CA ARG A 55 -17.50 17.56 -10.27
C ARG A 55 -18.33 17.38 -9.02
N ASP A 56 -19.65 17.31 -9.18
CA ASP A 56 -20.57 16.87 -8.13
C ASP A 56 -20.53 15.34 -8.03
N VAL A 57 -20.05 14.80 -6.91
CA VAL A 57 -19.77 13.38 -6.75
C VAL A 57 -20.49 12.84 -5.52
N VAL A 58 -21.16 11.69 -5.67
CA VAL A 58 -21.65 10.91 -4.53
C VAL A 58 -20.92 9.57 -4.47
N VAL A 59 -20.55 9.16 -3.26
CA VAL A 59 -20.02 7.82 -2.97
C VAL A 59 -21.08 7.04 -2.22
N LEU A 60 -21.43 5.87 -2.75
CA LEU A 60 -22.42 4.96 -2.20
C LEU A 60 -21.72 3.71 -1.69
N ASP A 61 -21.96 3.33 -0.45
CA ASP A 61 -21.48 2.05 0.08
C ASP A 61 -22.65 1.30 0.73
N ALA A 62 -22.58 -0.03 0.69
CA ALA A 62 -23.56 -0.90 1.32
C ALA A 62 -23.32 -1.03 2.83
N ALA A 63 -22.14 -0.67 3.31
CA ALA A 63 -21.73 -0.68 4.70
C ALA A 63 -21.13 0.69 5.11
N GLU A 64 -20.77 0.81 6.38
CA GLU A 64 -20.02 1.97 6.86
C GLU A 64 -18.66 2.08 6.12
N PRO A 65 -18.24 3.30 5.72
CA PRO A 65 -16.93 3.52 5.11
C PRO A 65 -15.79 2.95 5.97
N GLY A 66 -14.84 2.28 5.32
CA GLY A 66 -13.68 1.73 6.03
C GLY A 66 -13.95 0.45 6.84
N MET A 67 -15.05 -0.28 6.61
CA MET A 67 -15.30 -1.57 7.28
C MET A 67 -14.73 -2.81 6.57
N ALA A 68 -13.99 -2.62 5.48
CA ALA A 68 -13.49 -3.71 4.65
C ALA A 68 -11.97 -3.61 4.39
N ALA A 69 -11.50 -4.22 3.30
CA ALA A 69 -10.08 -4.38 2.99
C ALA A 69 -9.24 -3.09 3.03
N SER A 70 -9.85 -1.92 2.80
CA SER A 70 -9.16 -0.63 2.78
C SER A 70 -8.57 -0.22 4.12
N SER A 71 -9.24 -0.53 5.24
CA SER A 71 -8.75 -0.25 6.59
C SER A 71 -8.03 -1.44 7.25
N LEU A 72 -8.16 -2.63 6.66
CA LEU A 72 -7.68 -3.91 7.22
C LEU A 72 -6.48 -4.52 6.46
N ASN A 73 -5.93 -3.80 5.47
CA ASN A 73 -4.76 -4.28 4.75
C ASN A 73 -3.47 -4.17 5.60
N ALA A 74 -2.34 -4.64 5.08
CA ALA A 74 -1.07 -4.69 5.81
C ALA A 74 -0.38 -3.32 5.99
N GLY A 75 -0.94 -2.22 5.48
CA GLY A 75 -0.40 -0.87 5.63
C GLY A 75 0.85 -0.59 4.79
N MET A 76 1.21 -1.44 3.84
CA MET A 76 2.37 -1.24 2.96
C MET A 76 2.02 -0.38 1.75
N LEU A 77 2.83 0.64 1.48
CA LEU A 77 2.76 1.48 0.29
C LEU A 77 4.10 1.39 -0.46
N GLY A 78 4.09 0.90 -1.70
CA GLY A 78 5.32 0.69 -2.48
C GLY A 78 5.08 0.73 -3.98
N LYS A 79 6.18 0.85 -4.74
CA LYS A 79 6.19 1.04 -6.20
C LYS A 79 5.95 -0.23 -7.03
N ALA A 80 5.93 -1.39 -6.38
CA ALA A 80 5.84 -2.66 -7.08
C ALA A 80 5.13 -3.70 -6.22
N GLY A 81 4.13 -4.35 -6.82
CA GLY A 81 3.49 -5.53 -6.23
C GLY A 81 4.39 -6.76 -6.31
N ARG A 82 3.78 -7.95 -6.40
CA ARG A 82 4.50 -9.23 -6.53
C ARG A 82 4.98 -9.53 -7.95
N GLN A 83 4.84 -8.60 -8.89
CA GLN A 83 5.22 -8.80 -10.28
C GLN A 83 6.75 -8.76 -10.45
N SER A 84 7.29 -9.68 -11.25
CA SER A 84 8.68 -9.61 -11.71
C SER A 84 8.72 -8.83 -13.03
N LEU A 85 9.60 -7.82 -13.13
CA LEU A 85 9.91 -7.08 -14.33
C LEU A 85 10.43 -8.03 -15.42
N LEU A 86 11.30 -8.97 -15.07
CA LEU A 86 11.85 -9.93 -16.03
C LEU A 86 10.77 -10.85 -16.62
N LEU A 87 9.90 -11.39 -15.77
CA LEU A 87 8.80 -12.25 -16.22
C LEU A 87 7.75 -11.47 -17.02
N LEU A 88 7.42 -10.25 -16.59
CA LEU A 88 6.49 -9.39 -17.31
C LEU A 88 7.05 -8.99 -18.66
N SER A 89 8.33 -8.60 -18.74
CA SER A 89 9.02 -8.28 -19.99
C SER A 89 9.01 -9.44 -20.97
N LYS A 90 9.19 -10.68 -20.48
CA LYS A 90 9.08 -11.88 -21.31
C LYS A 90 7.66 -12.10 -21.85
N ALA A 91 6.64 -11.76 -21.06
CA ALA A 91 5.24 -12.00 -21.43
C ALA A 91 4.68 -10.93 -22.39
N VAL A 92 5.02 -9.65 -22.18
CA VAL A 92 4.38 -8.53 -22.90
C VAL A 92 5.36 -7.61 -23.63
N GLY A 93 6.67 -7.88 -23.56
CA GLY A 93 7.73 -7.02 -24.08
C GLY A 93 8.26 -6.05 -23.02
N GLU A 94 9.56 -5.74 -23.08
CA GLU A 94 10.26 -4.88 -22.11
C GLU A 94 9.64 -3.49 -22.03
N GLU A 95 9.33 -2.85 -23.16
CA GLU A 95 8.75 -1.50 -23.19
C GLU A 95 7.43 -1.42 -22.39
N LYS A 96 6.52 -2.37 -22.59
CA LYS A 96 5.23 -2.42 -21.87
C LYS A 96 5.43 -2.74 -20.39
N ALA A 97 6.39 -3.61 -20.07
CA ALA A 97 6.71 -3.93 -18.69
C ALA A 97 7.29 -2.71 -17.97
N VAL A 98 8.24 -2.01 -18.58
CA VAL A 98 8.83 -0.77 -18.05
C VAL A 98 7.76 0.30 -17.86
N ALA A 99 6.90 0.54 -18.85
CA ALA A 99 5.80 1.50 -18.74
C ALA A 99 4.86 1.18 -17.57
N PHE A 100 4.54 -0.10 -17.35
CA PHE A 100 3.74 -0.54 -16.21
C PHE A 100 4.40 -0.17 -14.88
N PHE A 101 5.70 -0.44 -14.71
CA PHE A 101 6.42 -0.10 -13.47
C PHE A 101 6.61 1.41 -13.27
N GLN A 102 6.79 2.16 -14.35
CA GLN A 102 6.86 3.63 -14.29
C GLN A 102 5.53 4.23 -13.81
N GLU A 103 4.39 3.69 -14.26
CA GLU A 103 3.07 4.10 -13.78
C GLU A 103 2.92 3.81 -12.27
N GLN A 104 3.36 2.64 -11.81
CA GLN A 104 3.33 2.32 -10.37
C GLN A 104 4.20 3.27 -9.55
N ASN A 105 5.37 3.66 -10.07
CA ASN A 105 6.22 4.67 -9.43
C ASN A 105 5.52 6.04 -9.39
N ALA A 106 4.85 6.47 -10.46
CA ALA A 106 4.11 7.72 -10.48
C ALA A 106 2.98 7.73 -9.44
N ILE A 107 2.20 6.64 -9.35
CA ILE A 107 1.13 6.47 -8.34
C ILE A 107 1.71 6.53 -6.92
N PHE A 108 2.86 5.90 -6.68
CA PHE A 108 3.54 5.95 -5.38
C PHE A 108 3.97 7.38 -5.03
N GLN A 109 4.64 8.09 -5.95
CA GLN A 109 5.09 9.45 -5.69
C GLN A 109 3.92 10.40 -5.44
N GLU A 110 2.85 10.29 -6.23
CA GLU A 110 1.64 11.09 -6.02
C GLU A 110 1.02 10.80 -4.65
N SER A 111 0.92 9.53 -4.25
CA SER A 111 0.38 9.14 -2.95
C SER A 111 1.22 9.71 -1.80
N VAL A 112 2.55 9.64 -1.90
CA VAL A 112 3.47 10.21 -0.91
C VAL A 112 3.38 11.73 -0.86
N SER A 113 3.31 12.40 -2.01
CA SER A 113 3.13 13.86 -2.09
C SER A 113 1.83 14.24 -1.40
N ARG A 114 0.71 13.60 -1.76
CA ARG A 114 -0.61 13.87 -1.17
C ARG A 114 -0.58 13.74 0.35
N ILE A 115 -0.06 12.63 0.87
CA ILE A 115 0.03 12.40 2.32
C ILE A 115 0.79 13.53 3.01
N LYS A 116 1.91 13.99 2.43
CA LYS A 116 2.76 15.04 3.00
C LYS A 116 2.14 16.43 2.86
N ASP A 117 1.71 16.78 1.66
CA ASP A 117 1.22 18.12 1.30
C ASP A 117 -0.11 18.42 1.99
N GLU A 118 -0.99 17.41 2.09
CA GLU A 118 -2.27 17.53 2.79
C GLU A 118 -2.20 17.16 4.27
N GLN A 119 -1.02 16.77 4.76
CA GLN A 119 -0.78 16.43 6.17
C GLN A 119 -1.76 15.36 6.69
N LEU A 120 -1.96 14.29 5.94
CA LEU A 120 -2.89 13.23 6.30
C LEU A 120 -2.40 12.51 7.57
N ASP A 121 -3.22 12.48 8.63
CA ASP A 121 -2.95 11.71 9.84
C ASP A 121 -3.12 10.21 9.55
N CYS A 122 -2.04 9.55 9.12
CA CYS A 122 -2.05 8.13 8.82
C CYS A 122 -0.80 7.38 9.28
N ASP A 123 -0.07 7.90 10.26
CA ASP A 123 1.18 7.30 10.78
C ASP A 123 2.20 6.95 9.67
N PHE A 124 2.24 7.76 8.59
CA PHE A 124 3.08 7.52 7.43
C PHE A 124 4.57 7.55 7.76
N ARG A 125 5.31 6.54 7.26
CA ARG A 125 6.76 6.42 7.42
C ARG A 125 7.40 5.82 6.18
N MET A 126 8.44 6.47 5.67
CA MET A 126 9.36 5.83 4.72
C MET A 126 10.24 4.85 5.48
N SER A 127 9.92 3.56 5.41
CA SER A 127 10.57 2.50 6.19
C SER A 127 11.42 1.56 5.34
N GLY A 128 11.35 1.67 4.02
CA GLY A 128 11.89 0.68 3.12
C GLY A 128 11.17 -0.67 3.24
N ARG A 129 11.70 -1.67 2.52
CA ARG A 129 11.20 -3.04 2.55
C ARG A 129 12.36 -4.02 2.35
N PHE A 130 12.48 -4.99 3.24
CA PHE A 130 13.37 -6.13 3.05
C PHE A 130 12.61 -7.31 2.42
N ILE A 131 13.22 -7.95 1.42
CA ILE A 131 12.72 -9.17 0.79
C ILE A 131 13.79 -10.25 0.98
N GLY A 132 13.51 -11.18 1.90
CA GLY A 132 14.43 -12.27 2.24
C GLY A 132 14.40 -13.43 1.24
N ALA A 133 15.58 -13.90 0.89
CA ALA A 133 15.80 -15.14 0.15
C ALA A 133 15.94 -16.32 1.11
N LEU A 134 15.29 -17.45 0.81
CA LEU A 134 15.35 -18.68 1.61
C LEU A 134 16.38 -19.69 1.08
N SER A 135 17.01 -19.40 -0.06
CA SER A 135 18.04 -20.24 -0.68
C SER A 135 18.90 -19.42 -1.64
N GLN A 136 20.07 -19.94 -2.00
CA GLN A 136 20.94 -19.36 -3.03
C GLN A 136 20.18 -19.06 -4.32
N LYS A 137 19.40 -20.03 -4.84
CA LYS A 137 18.62 -19.85 -6.07
C LYS A 137 17.62 -18.70 -5.97
N HIS A 138 16.99 -18.51 -4.81
CA HIS A 138 16.08 -17.38 -4.60
C HIS A 138 16.86 -16.06 -4.56
N TYR A 139 18.00 -16.03 -3.86
CA TYR A 139 18.87 -14.86 -3.80
C TYR A 139 19.36 -14.43 -5.18
N ASP A 140 19.83 -15.37 -6.01
CA ASP A 140 20.26 -15.09 -7.39
C ASP A 140 19.10 -14.62 -8.27
N GLY A 141 17.88 -15.05 -7.95
CA GLY A 141 16.66 -14.55 -8.59
C GLY A 141 16.38 -13.10 -8.24
N LEU A 142 16.44 -12.75 -6.96
CA LEU A 142 16.28 -11.38 -6.48
C LEU A 142 17.37 -10.46 -7.03
N ALA A 143 18.63 -10.90 -7.03
CA ALA A 143 19.75 -10.15 -7.57
C ALA A 143 19.51 -9.76 -9.04
N ARG A 144 19.20 -10.74 -9.90
CA ARG A 144 18.93 -10.48 -11.32
C ARG A 144 17.71 -9.58 -11.54
N GLU A 145 16.65 -9.79 -10.78
CA GLU A 145 15.43 -8.98 -10.85
C GLU A 145 15.71 -7.51 -10.49
N TYR A 146 16.40 -7.27 -9.37
CA TYR A 146 16.67 -5.91 -8.91
C TYR A 146 17.81 -5.22 -9.66
N GLU A 147 18.78 -5.95 -10.21
CA GLU A 147 19.74 -5.41 -11.18
C GLU A 147 19.02 -4.88 -12.43
N ALA A 148 18.05 -5.64 -12.96
CA ALA A 148 17.26 -5.19 -14.10
C ALA A 148 16.41 -3.96 -13.76
N ARG A 149 15.79 -3.94 -12.57
CA ARG A 149 15.02 -2.78 -12.09
C ARG A 149 15.88 -1.55 -11.86
N GLY A 150 17.06 -1.70 -11.26
CA GLY A 150 18.00 -0.59 -11.11
C GLY A 150 18.41 -0.01 -12.47
N LYS A 151 18.72 -0.88 -13.44
CA LYS A 151 19.11 -0.46 -14.79
C LYS A 151 17.99 0.20 -15.59
N LEU A 152 16.79 -0.38 -15.58
CA LEU A 152 15.70 0.00 -16.48
C LEU A 152 14.73 1.02 -15.85
N LEU A 153 14.63 1.04 -14.51
CA LEU A 153 13.68 1.86 -13.76
C LEU A 153 14.35 2.85 -12.81
N GLY A 154 15.66 2.72 -12.58
CA GLY A 154 16.37 3.55 -11.59
C GLY A 154 15.96 3.25 -10.15
N GLU A 155 15.46 2.04 -9.86
CA GLU A 155 15.03 1.65 -8.52
C GLU A 155 16.23 1.61 -7.55
N ASP A 156 16.12 2.25 -6.38
CA ASP A 156 17.16 2.25 -5.34
C ASP A 156 17.03 1.01 -4.45
N TYR A 157 18.02 0.12 -4.56
CA TYR A 157 18.08 -1.14 -3.84
C TYR A 157 19.49 -1.45 -3.33
N GLN A 158 19.54 -2.31 -2.32
CA GLN A 158 20.78 -2.86 -1.78
C GLN A 158 20.64 -4.38 -1.65
N LEU A 159 21.55 -5.14 -2.25
CA LEU A 159 21.66 -6.57 -2.01
C LEU A 159 22.30 -6.82 -0.64
N VAL A 160 21.73 -7.76 0.11
CA VAL A 160 22.16 -8.15 1.45
C VAL A 160 22.59 -9.62 1.39
N PRO A 161 23.89 -9.92 1.30
CA PRO A 161 24.36 -11.31 1.32
C PRO A 161 24.34 -11.89 2.74
N GLY A 162 24.18 -13.22 2.85
CA GLY A 162 24.26 -13.94 4.12
C GLY A 162 22.99 -13.85 4.96
N SER A 163 23.08 -14.08 6.27
CA SER A 163 21.92 -14.32 7.15
C SER A 163 20.89 -13.18 7.22
N ALA A 164 21.22 -11.99 6.69
CA ALA A 164 20.42 -10.76 6.80
C ALA A 164 20.02 -10.43 8.25
N ALA A 165 20.78 -10.92 9.23
CA ALA A 165 20.52 -10.72 10.66
C ALA A 165 20.52 -9.23 11.04
N GLY A 166 21.29 -8.41 10.34
CA GLY A 166 21.30 -6.95 10.52
C GLY A 166 20.00 -6.25 10.09
N GLU A 167 19.20 -6.87 9.22
CA GLU A 167 17.93 -6.30 8.71
C GLU A 167 16.70 -6.88 9.43
N MET A 168 16.70 -8.18 9.74
CA MET A 168 15.50 -8.91 10.20
C MET A 168 15.65 -9.59 11.57
N ALA A 169 16.77 -9.40 12.28
CA ALA A 169 17.07 -10.07 13.55
C ALA A 169 16.81 -11.60 13.50
N SER A 170 17.04 -12.21 12.34
CA SER A 170 16.76 -13.61 12.04
C SER A 170 17.91 -14.17 11.22
N GLU A 171 18.28 -15.43 11.49
CA GLU A 171 19.31 -16.15 10.73
C GLU A 171 18.71 -17.08 9.66
N CYS A 172 17.39 -17.08 9.51
CA CYS A 172 16.69 -18.03 8.63
C CYS A 172 16.83 -17.72 7.13
N TYR A 173 17.38 -16.56 6.77
CA TYR A 173 17.52 -16.15 5.38
C TYR A 173 18.92 -16.45 4.83
N PHE A 174 19.01 -16.75 3.54
CA PHE A 174 20.28 -16.89 2.82
C PHE A 174 20.88 -15.53 2.43
N GLY A 175 20.02 -14.51 2.34
CA GLY A 175 20.31 -13.16 1.89
C GLY A 175 19.01 -12.44 1.59
N GLY A 176 19.07 -11.32 0.89
CA GLY A 176 17.88 -10.64 0.41
C GLY A 176 18.21 -9.34 -0.31
N VAL A 177 17.17 -8.53 -0.47
CA VAL A 177 17.28 -7.18 -1.03
C VAL A 177 16.51 -6.20 -0.15
N VAL A 178 17.12 -5.06 0.11
CA VAL A 178 16.48 -3.89 0.72
C VAL A 178 16.08 -2.94 -0.40
N VAL A 179 14.79 -2.60 -0.46
CA VAL A 179 14.24 -1.57 -1.34
C VAL A 179 13.98 -0.33 -0.49
N ARG A 180 14.66 0.78 -0.78
CA ARG A 180 14.58 1.98 0.08
C ARG A 180 13.26 2.71 -0.08
N GLU A 181 12.74 2.75 -1.29
CA GLU A 181 11.55 3.53 -1.62
C GLU A 181 10.27 2.72 -1.40
N ASN A 182 10.03 2.35 -0.15
CA ASN A 182 8.80 1.75 0.35
C ASN A 182 8.41 2.44 1.66
N ALA A 183 7.11 2.48 1.92
CA ALA A 183 6.54 3.12 3.08
C ALA A 183 5.55 2.21 3.80
N ALA A 184 5.32 2.53 5.07
CA ALA A 184 4.26 1.98 5.88
C ALA A 184 3.34 3.11 6.35
N LEU A 185 2.07 2.79 6.53
CA LEU A 185 1.07 3.67 7.12
C LEU A 185 0.04 2.84 7.91
N ASN A 186 -0.73 3.51 8.75
CA ASN A 186 -1.91 2.94 9.38
C ASN A 186 -3.07 2.97 8.37
N PRO A 187 -3.51 1.80 7.85
CA PRO A 187 -4.48 1.72 6.75
C PRO A 187 -5.86 2.26 7.12
N ALA A 188 -6.27 2.06 8.37
CA ALA A 188 -7.54 2.56 8.87
C ALA A 188 -7.50 4.09 8.95
N LYS A 189 -6.48 4.66 9.60
CA LYS A 189 -6.30 6.12 9.67
C LYS A 189 -6.18 6.75 8.28
N TYR A 190 -5.48 6.13 7.34
CA TYR A 190 -5.41 6.61 5.96
C TYR A 190 -6.77 6.60 5.27
N THR A 191 -7.56 5.54 5.45
CA THR A 191 -8.93 5.46 4.90
C THR A 191 -9.83 6.56 5.49
N ARG A 192 -9.73 6.82 6.81
CA ARG A 192 -10.44 7.92 7.47
C ARG A 192 -10.02 9.28 6.92
N ALA A 193 -8.72 9.53 6.80
CA ALA A 193 -8.22 10.80 6.25
C ALA A 193 -8.71 11.02 4.81
N MET A 194 -8.74 9.97 3.97
CA MET A 194 -9.30 10.04 2.62
C MET A 194 -10.82 10.28 2.61
N LEU A 195 -11.55 9.73 3.58
CA LEU A 195 -12.99 9.93 3.73
C LEU A 195 -13.32 11.38 4.12
N GLU A 196 -12.58 11.95 5.08
CA GLU A 196 -12.71 13.35 5.50
C GLU A 196 -12.44 14.33 4.34
N ARG A 197 -11.58 13.96 3.38
CA ARG A 197 -11.28 14.75 2.17
C ARG A 197 -12.29 14.61 1.04
N ALA A 198 -13.21 13.66 1.16
CA ALA A 198 -14.28 13.44 0.20
C ALA A 198 -15.62 14.09 0.64
N GLN A 199 -15.64 14.73 1.81
CA GLN A 199 -16.76 15.53 2.33
C GLN A 199 -16.57 17.02 1.98
#